data_AF-A0A146KJ16-F1
#
_entry.id   AF-A0A146KJ16-F1
#
_cell.length_a   1.000
_cell.length_b   1.000
_cell.length_c   1.000
_cell.angle_alpha   90.00
_cell.angle_beta   90.00
_cell.angle_gamma   90.00
#
_symmetry.space_group_name_H-M   'P 1'
#
loop_
_entity.id
_entity.type
_entity.pdbx_description
1 polymer ?
#
loop_
_entity_poly.entity_id
_entity_poly.type
_entity_poly.pdbx_seq_one_letter_code
_entity_poly.pdbx_strand_id
1 'polypeptide(L)'
;SDVPDLESPFVNNKAIMIDKSKLSIGNPNKEFSDENLSVAMQKRQNALDIYKTDPDGALLLITDAIEMFPNSAIYLNTRAQIFHFVGEINLAQRDLQLILKRQSDPPFKTYKLLAEIQFDLQEFDQCILNCQKALKLENDDDLKVMLKESQVKFQNQQKTQKKFEEQQLHQKENQKEKEKKSQINNDIQDQIKNKYGENPIYNTPLFQNLFNTANNMDSQKAEELGQNPLLMNALNDPEFGKKIAEVAKDPKAAAKYAGDPEFMKAFGQILGAFK
;
A
#
# COMPACT_ATOMS: atom_id res chain seq x y z
N SER A 1 -36.03 49.21 10.54
CA SER A 1 -34.70 49.38 9.95
C SER A 1 -33.75 49.42 11.11
N ASP A 2 -33.32 48.24 11.53
CA ASP A 2 -32.54 48.02 12.73
C ASP A 2 -31.29 47.28 12.30
N VAL A 3 -30.18 48.01 12.20
CA VAL A 3 -28.85 47.42 12.15
C VAL A 3 -28.30 47.54 13.57
N PRO A 4 -28.05 46.44 14.29
CA PRO A 4 -27.39 46.52 15.58
C PRO A 4 -25.93 46.90 15.37
N ASP A 5 -25.49 47.89 16.13
CA ASP A 5 -24.10 48.34 16.22
C ASP A 5 -23.23 47.20 16.76
N LEU A 6 -22.29 46.72 15.96
CA LEU A 6 -21.31 45.72 16.38
C LEU A 6 -20.20 46.44 17.14
N GLU A 7 -20.40 46.65 18.43
CA GLU A 7 -19.30 46.95 19.34
C GLU A 7 -18.28 45.80 19.27
N SER A 8 -17.08 46.12 18.79
CA SER A 8 -15.92 45.24 18.79
C SER A 8 -15.20 45.31 20.14
N PRO A 9 -14.97 44.17 20.80
CA PRO A 9 -13.89 44.04 21.77
C PRO A 9 -12.89 42.99 21.29
N PHE A 10 -12.24 43.20 20.15
CA PHE A 10 -10.99 42.49 19.88
C PHE A 10 -9.87 43.18 20.65
N VAL A 11 -9.75 42.82 21.94
CA VAL A 11 -8.51 42.99 22.69
C VAL A 11 -7.43 42.23 21.92
N ASN A 12 -6.51 43.01 21.37
CA ASN A 12 -5.41 42.58 20.54
C ASN A 12 -4.35 41.86 21.39
N ASN A 13 -4.65 40.64 21.87
CA ASN A 13 -3.62 39.71 22.32
C ASN A 13 -2.95 39.12 21.08
N LYS A 14 -1.98 39.85 20.52
CA LYS A 14 -1.05 39.30 19.55
C LYS A 14 -0.27 38.17 20.24
N ALA A 15 -0.75 36.94 20.10
CA ALA A 15 0.10 35.76 20.24
C ALA A 15 1.28 35.98 19.28
N ILE A 16 2.48 36.13 19.81
CA ILE A 16 3.69 36.23 19.00
C ILE A 16 3.88 34.84 18.39
N MET A 17 3.40 34.67 17.16
CA MET A 17 3.65 33.46 16.37
C MET A 17 5.15 33.36 16.10
N ILE A 18 5.85 32.51 16.83
CA ILE A 18 7.27 32.25 16.59
C ILE A 18 7.42 31.26 15.43
N ASP A 19 8.41 31.49 14.57
CA ASP A 19 8.82 30.49 13.59
C ASP A 19 9.68 29.43 14.29
N LYS A 20 9.03 28.38 14.79
CA LYS A 20 9.65 27.27 15.54
C LYS A 20 10.80 26.60 14.78
N SER A 21 10.74 26.60 13.43
CA SER A 21 11.78 26.01 12.60
C SER A 21 13.11 26.77 12.65
N LYS A 22 13.03 28.08 12.94
CA LYS A 22 14.18 28.99 13.06
C LYS A 22 14.77 29.05 14.47
N LEU A 23 14.19 28.34 15.43
CA LEU A 23 14.77 28.24 16.77
C LEU A 23 16.13 27.54 16.70
N SER A 24 17.14 28.24 17.20
CA SER A 24 18.54 27.84 17.12
C SER A 24 18.82 26.52 17.86
N ILE A 25 19.76 25.73 17.35
CA ILE A 25 20.29 24.52 18.01
C ILE A 25 21.60 24.79 18.78
N GLY A 26 21.99 26.07 18.87
CA GLY A 26 23.22 26.58 19.45
C GLY A 26 24.49 26.10 18.73
N ASN A 27 25.62 26.74 19.04
CA ASN A 27 26.92 26.39 18.47
C ASN A 27 27.53 25.18 19.21
N PRO A 28 27.66 23.98 18.61
CA PRO A 28 28.20 22.80 19.29
C PRO A 28 29.62 22.97 19.84
N ASN A 29 30.38 23.95 19.36
CA ASN A 29 31.74 24.22 19.83
C ASN A 29 31.80 25.27 20.95
N LYS A 30 30.65 25.73 21.46
CA LYS A 30 30.61 26.72 22.55
C LYS A 30 31.17 26.12 23.83
N GLU A 31 32.11 26.83 24.44
CA GLU A 31 32.71 26.42 25.70
C GLU A 31 31.71 26.54 26.86
N PHE A 32 31.83 25.61 27.79
CA PHE A 32 31.04 25.57 29.00
C PHE A 32 31.49 26.68 29.97
N SER A 33 30.52 27.34 30.62
CA SER A 33 30.75 28.33 31.67
C SER A 33 29.81 28.06 32.85
N ASP A 34 30.39 27.87 34.04
CA ASP A 34 29.66 27.60 35.28
C ASP A 34 28.68 28.72 35.64
N GLU A 35 29.01 29.97 35.33
CA GLU A 35 28.16 31.14 35.61
C GLU A 35 26.80 31.04 34.91
N ASN A 36 26.79 30.49 33.70
CA ASN A 36 25.55 30.31 32.93
C ASN A 36 24.73 29.10 33.37
N LEU A 37 25.31 28.17 34.15
CA LEU A 37 24.66 26.90 34.47
C LEU A 37 23.38 27.10 35.28
N SER A 38 23.46 27.93 36.33
CA SER A 38 22.30 28.26 37.18
C SER A 38 21.19 28.93 36.36
N VAL A 39 21.57 29.85 35.47
CA VAL A 39 20.63 30.56 34.59
C VAL A 39 19.94 29.59 33.63
N ALA A 40 20.67 28.70 32.96
CA ALA A 40 20.09 27.72 32.05
C ALA A 40 19.20 26.69 32.77
N MET A 41 19.57 26.27 33.98
CA MET A 41 18.71 25.43 34.81
C MET A 41 17.40 26.13 35.16
N GLN A 42 17.45 27.40 35.56
CA GLN A 42 16.26 28.20 35.86
C GLN A 42 15.38 28.40 34.62
N LYS A 43 15.97 28.71 33.46
CA LYS A 43 15.27 28.81 32.17
C LYS A 43 14.53 27.51 31.82
N ARG A 44 15.20 26.36 32.00
CA ARG A 44 14.59 25.05 31.78
C ARG A 44 13.43 24.80 32.74
N GLN A 45 13.57 25.14 34.02
CA GLN A 45 12.49 24.98 34.99
C GLN A 45 11.28 25.83 34.60
N ASN A 46 11.50 27.12 34.32
CA ASN A 46 10.44 28.03 33.90
C ASN A 46 9.74 27.54 32.61
N ALA A 47 10.50 26.97 31.67
CA ALA A 47 9.91 26.37 30.46
C ALA A 47 8.98 25.19 30.81
N LEU A 48 9.38 24.31 31.73
CA LEU A 48 8.56 23.18 32.19
C LEU A 48 7.32 23.61 32.98
N ASP A 49 7.36 24.77 33.64
CA ASP A 49 6.22 25.28 34.40
C ASP A 49 5.13 25.84 33.48
N ILE A 50 5.51 26.42 32.33
CA ILE A 50 4.57 27.14 31.45
C ILE A 50 4.22 26.40 30.16
N TYR A 51 4.92 25.33 29.76
CA TYR A 51 4.76 24.78 28.39
C TYR A 51 3.34 24.32 28.02
N LYS A 52 2.50 24.00 29.01
CA LYS A 52 1.10 23.62 28.78
C LYS A 52 0.17 24.82 28.53
N THR A 53 0.52 25.99 29.06
CA THR A 53 -0.28 27.22 28.96
C THR A 53 0.29 28.21 27.93
N ASP A 54 1.61 28.27 27.80
CA ASP A 54 2.36 29.07 26.83
C ASP A 54 3.54 28.26 26.27
N PRO A 55 3.28 27.38 25.28
CA PRO A 55 4.34 26.56 24.69
C PRO A 55 5.36 27.40 23.91
N ASP A 56 4.95 28.50 23.28
CA ASP A 56 5.88 29.34 22.50
C ASP A 56 6.85 30.08 23.44
N GLY A 57 6.36 30.62 24.57
CA GLY A 57 7.21 31.16 25.63
C GLY A 57 8.16 30.10 26.22
N ALA A 58 7.67 28.89 26.46
CA ALA A 58 8.51 27.78 26.93
C ALA A 58 9.61 27.41 25.92
N LEU A 59 9.30 27.40 24.62
CA LEU A 59 10.24 27.13 23.53
C LEU A 59 11.33 28.21 23.45
N LEU A 60 11.00 29.48 23.68
CA LEU A 60 11.99 30.55 23.75
C LEU A 60 12.90 30.37 24.98
N LEU A 61 12.34 30.13 26.16
CA LEU A 61 13.10 29.92 27.40
C LEU A 61 14.08 28.74 27.28
N ILE A 62 13.62 27.61 26.75
CA ILE A 62 14.50 26.44 26.60
C ILE A 62 15.52 26.64 25.46
N THR A 63 15.20 27.45 24.45
CA THR A 63 16.17 27.81 23.39
C THR A 63 17.28 28.70 23.95
N ASP A 64 17.00 29.63 24.85
CA ASP A 64 18.04 30.38 25.58
C ASP A 64 18.99 29.44 26.34
N ALA A 65 18.45 28.40 27.00
CA ALA A 65 19.25 27.41 27.70
C ALA A 65 20.12 26.55 26.75
N ILE A 66 19.60 26.23 25.56
CA ILE A 66 20.36 25.52 24.50
C ILE A 66 21.47 26.40 23.95
N GLU A 67 21.25 27.71 23.78
CA GLU A 67 22.31 28.63 23.38
C GLU A 67 23.44 28.69 24.40
N MET A 68 23.13 28.55 25.70
CA MET A 68 24.15 28.47 26.76
C MET A 68 24.88 27.12 26.74
N PHE A 69 24.16 26.01 26.58
CA PHE A 69 24.70 24.64 26.65
C PHE A 69 24.21 23.76 25.50
N PRO A 70 24.73 23.95 24.28
CA PRO A 70 24.17 23.34 23.08
C PRO A 70 24.33 21.82 23.01
N ASN A 71 25.31 21.25 23.71
CA ASN A 71 25.55 19.80 23.75
C ASN A 71 24.83 19.08 24.90
N SER A 72 24.05 19.81 25.70
CA SER A 72 23.37 19.23 26.85
C SER A 72 22.08 18.55 26.43
N ALA A 73 22.07 17.22 26.55
CA ALA A 73 20.89 16.40 26.28
C ALA A 73 19.67 16.80 27.11
N ILE A 74 19.87 17.36 28.30
CA ILE A 74 18.75 17.73 29.17
C ILE A 74 17.91 18.86 28.58
N TYR A 75 18.55 19.84 27.93
CA TYR A 75 17.85 20.98 27.33
C TYR A 75 17.23 20.59 25.99
N LEU A 76 17.94 19.81 25.17
CA LEU A 76 17.43 19.26 23.91
C LEU A 76 16.23 18.32 24.15
N ASN A 77 16.29 17.43 25.16
CA ASN A 77 15.16 16.57 25.52
C ASN A 77 13.95 17.39 25.99
N THR A 78 14.16 18.41 26.84
CA THR A 78 13.06 19.27 27.29
C THR A 78 12.42 20.02 26.11
N ARG A 79 13.21 20.54 25.16
CA ARG A 79 12.64 21.19 23.98
C ARG A 79 11.92 20.21 23.07
N ALA A 80 12.48 19.02 22.86
CA ALA A 80 11.82 17.95 22.10
C ALA A 80 10.48 17.55 22.72
N GLN A 81 10.40 17.46 24.05
CA GLN A 81 9.15 17.19 24.76
C GLN A 81 8.10 18.28 24.49
N ILE A 82 8.50 19.54 24.51
CA ILE A 82 7.60 20.67 24.23
C ILE A 82 7.15 20.63 22.75
N PHE A 83 8.07 20.38 21.81
CA PHE A 83 7.73 20.20 20.39
C PHE A 83 6.75 19.06 20.17
N HIS A 84 6.97 17.91 20.80
CA HIS A 84 6.04 16.77 20.73
C HIS A 84 4.66 17.15 21.28
N PHE A 85 4.60 17.86 22.42
CA PHE A 85 3.35 18.34 23.01
C PHE A 85 2.56 19.26 22.07
N VAL A 86 3.23 20.13 21.30
CA VAL A 86 2.56 21.01 20.32
C VAL A 86 2.38 20.38 18.93
N GLY A 87 2.70 19.09 18.75
CA GLY A 87 2.56 18.37 17.49
C GLY A 87 3.66 18.63 16.45
N GLU A 88 4.74 19.32 16.83
CA GLU A 88 5.88 19.61 15.95
C GLU A 88 6.87 18.43 15.91
N ILE A 89 6.38 17.28 15.45
CA ILE A 89 7.07 15.99 15.55
C ILE A 89 8.45 16.01 14.89
N ASN A 90 8.58 16.62 13.71
CA ASN A 90 9.84 16.72 12.99
C ASN A 90 10.91 17.51 13.77
N LEU A 91 10.49 18.57 14.48
CA LEU A 91 11.41 19.37 15.30
C LEU A 91 11.81 18.64 16.58
N ALA A 92 10.88 17.88 17.19
CA ALA A 92 11.18 17.01 18.31
C ALA A 92 12.22 15.93 17.93
N GLN A 93 12.01 15.25 16.79
CA GLN A 93 12.96 14.26 16.27
C GLN A 93 14.32 14.87 15.95
N ARG A 94 14.37 16.08 15.36
CA ARG A 94 15.62 16.80 15.09
C ARG A 94 16.47 16.96 16.35
N ASP A 95 15.86 17.43 17.43
CA ASP A 95 16.56 17.67 18.69
C ASP A 95 17.02 16.35 19.34
N LEU A 96 16.19 15.30 19.30
CA LEU A 96 16.57 13.97 19.83
C LEU A 96 17.69 13.32 19.02
N GLN A 97 17.65 13.41 17.69
CA GLN A 97 18.71 12.93 16.81
C GLN A 97 20.03 13.66 17.06
N LEU A 98 19.97 14.94 17.43
CA LEU A 98 21.16 15.72 17.77
C LEU A 98 21.86 15.16 19.01
N ILE A 99 21.09 14.73 20.01
CA ILE A 99 21.62 14.04 21.20
C ILE A 99 22.33 12.74 20.78
N LEU A 100 21.65 11.89 20.00
CA LEU A 100 22.21 10.61 19.54
C LEU A 100 23.49 10.77 18.71
N LYS A 101 23.63 11.87 17.97
CA LYS A 101 24.82 12.16 17.16
C LYS A 101 25.99 12.67 18.00
N ARG A 102 25.71 13.39 19.09
CA ARG A 102 26.72 14.11 19.88
C ARG A 102 27.21 13.32 21.09
N GLN A 103 26.38 12.42 21.63
CA GLN A 103 26.67 11.71 22.87
C GLN A 103 26.89 10.23 22.62
N SER A 104 27.93 9.66 23.23
CA SER A 104 28.20 8.22 23.20
C SER A 104 27.21 7.42 24.03
N ASP A 105 26.67 8.03 25.10
CA ASP A 105 25.70 7.41 26.00
C ASP A 105 24.49 8.35 26.22
N PRO A 106 23.50 8.33 25.31
CA PRO A 106 22.30 9.14 25.43
C PRO A 106 21.45 8.76 26.65
N PRO A 107 20.85 9.74 27.35
CA PRO A 107 20.09 9.46 28.57
C PRO A 107 18.80 8.68 28.28
N PHE A 108 18.31 7.95 29.28
CA PHE A 108 17.04 7.20 29.24
C PHE A 108 15.88 7.99 28.60
N LYS A 109 15.70 9.24 29.03
CA LYS A 109 14.62 10.12 28.54
C LYS A 109 14.67 10.37 27.03
N THR A 110 15.84 10.32 26.41
CA THR A 110 15.96 10.47 24.94
C THR A 110 15.35 9.29 24.22
N TYR A 111 15.66 8.06 24.66
CA TYR A 111 15.08 6.86 24.05
C TYR A 111 13.59 6.71 24.38
N LYS A 112 13.17 7.07 25.60
CA LYS A 112 11.76 7.05 25.99
C LYS A 112 10.92 7.99 25.10
N LEU A 113 11.34 9.24 24.94
CA LEU A 113 10.60 10.20 24.11
C LEU A 113 10.63 9.83 22.61
N LEU A 114 11.72 9.25 22.11
CA LEU A 114 11.75 8.69 20.75
C LEU A 114 10.72 7.57 20.56
N ALA A 115 10.62 6.66 21.54
CA ALA A 115 9.65 5.57 21.49
C ALA A 115 8.21 6.09 21.53
N GLU A 116 7.91 7.08 22.38
CA GLU A 116 6.60 7.75 22.43
C GLU A 116 6.23 8.38 21.07
N ILE A 117 7.15 9.16 20.49
CA ILE A 117 6.94 9.78 19.17
C ILE A 117 6.71 8.73 18.07
N GLN A 118 7.50 7.66 18.06
CA GLN A 118 7.39 6.61 17.04
C GLN A 118 6.12 5.78 17.20
N PHE A 119 5.66 5.60 18.43
CA PHE A 119 4.37 4.99 18.70
C PHE A 119 3.22 5.82 18.10
N ASP A 120 3.26 7.15 18.30
CA ASP A 120 2.27 8.08 17.73
C ASP A 120 2.29 8.08 16.19
N LEU A 121 3.48 7.96 15.59
CA LEU A 121 3.66 7.83 14.14
C LEU A 121 3.31 6.43 13.59
N GLN A 122 2.99 5.47 14.45
CA GLN A 122 2.76 4.05 14.10
C GLN A 122 3.99 3.37 13.47
N GLU A 123 5.19 3.87 13.76
CA GLU A 123 6.49 3.28 13.40
C GLU A 123 6.88 2.25 14.46
N PHE A 124 6.10 1.16 14.55
CA PHE A 124 6.18 0.23 15.67
C PHE A 124 7.53 -0.51 15.75
N ASP A 125 8.20 -0.74 14.64
CA ASP A 125 9.55 -1.35 14.60
C ASP A 125 10.59 -0.48 15.31
N GLN A 126 10.58 0.83 15.02
CA GLN A 126 11.49 1.78 15.65
C GLN A 126 11.12 2.01 17.11
N CYS A 127 9.81 2.09 17.40
CA CYS A 127 9.31 2.20 18.76
C CYS A 127 9.82 1.04 19.64
N ILE A 128 9.71 -0.21 19.16
CA ILE A 128 10.23 -1.40 19.86
C ILE A 128 11.72 -1.25 20.14
N LEU A 129 12.51 -0.82 19.15
CA LEU A 129 13.95 -0.66 19.30
C LEU A 129 14.30 0.36 20.37
N ASN A 130 13.63 1.52 20.39
CA ASN A 130 13.91 2.58 21.36
C ASN A 130 13.36 2.25 22.75
N CYS A 131 12.21 1.58 22.86
CA CYS A 131 11.75 0.98 24.12
C CYS A 131 12.80 0.05 24.73
N GLN A 132 13.39 -0.85 23.92
CA GLN A 132 14.42 -1.76 24.40
C GLN A 132 15.71 -1.04 24.82
N LYS A 133 16.12 0.01 24.11
CA LYS A 133 17.28 0.82 24.50
C LYS A 133 17.04 1.55 25.81
N ALA A 134 15.88 2.18 25.98
CA ALA A 134 15.50 2.83 27.23
C ALA A 134 15.42 1.82 28.39
N LEU A 135 14.76 0.68 28.21
CA LEU A 135 14.62 -0.34 29.27
C LEU A 135 15.94 -1.01 29.69
N LYS A 136 17.01 -0.88 28.90
CA LYS A 136 18.37 -1.28 29.30
C LYS A 136 19.01 -0.28 30.29
N LEU A 137 18.57 0.97 30.27
CA LEU A 137 19.11 2.04 31.10
C LEU A 137 18.34 2.17 32.42
N GLU A 138 17.01 2.24 32.34
CA GLU A 138 16.15 2.37 33.52
C GLU A 138 14.91 1.48 33.37
N ASN A 139 14.44 0.96 34.50
CA ASN A 139 13.23 0.15 34.56
C ASN A 139 11.99 1.07 34.57
N ASP A 140 11.09 0.91 33.61
CA ASP A 140 9.88 1.73 33.47
C ASP A 140 8.70 0.84 33.02
N ASP A 141 7.66 0.75 33.85
CA ASP A 141 6.55 -0.18 33.61
C ASP A 141 5.63 0.29 32.48
N ASP A 142 5.41 1.60 32.33
CA ASP A 142 4.64 2.17 31.22
C ASP A 142 5.30 1.84 29.88
N LEU A 143 6.63 1.96 29.83
CA LEU A 143 7.41 1.64 28.64
C LEU A 143 7.40 0.14 28.31
N LYS A 144 7.34 -0.75 29.31
CA LYS A 144 7.13 -2.19 29.07
C LYS A 144 5.75 -2.48 28.47
N VAL A 145 4.73 -1.76 28.91
CA VAL A 145 3.38 -1.86 28.33
C VAL A 145 3.41 -1.41 26.87
N MET A 146 4.00 -0.25 26.60
CA MET A 146 4.19 0.27 25.23
C MET A 146 4.97 -0.70 24.34
N LEU A 147 6.04 -1.31 24.85
CA LEU A 147 6.83 -2.30 24.12
C LEU A 147 5.97 -3.49 23.68
N LYS A 148 5.19 -4.06 24.60
CA LYS A 148 4.29 -5.19 24.30
C LYS A 148 3.22 -4.80 23.29
N GLU A 149 2.61 -3.63 23.46
CA GLU A 149 1.60 -3.12 22.53
C GLU A 149 2.17 -2.93 21.12
N SER A 150 3.36 -2.32 21.03
CA SER A 150 4.06 -2.08 19.77
C SER A 150 4.41 -3.38 19.06
N GLN A 151 4.83 -4.42 19.80
CA GLN A 151 5.09 -5.75 19.24
C GLN A 151 3.85 -6.37 18.59
N VAL A 152 2.70 -6.28 19.26
CA VAL A 152 1.43 -6.79 18.71
C VAL A 152 1.02 -6.01 17.46
N LYS A 153 1.09 -4.68 17.51
CA LYS A 153 0.73 -3.82 16.37
C LYS A 153 1.66 -4.05 15.17
N PHE A 154 2.96 -4.17 15.39
CA PHE A 154 3.95 -4.49 14.35
C PHE A 154 3.66 -5.84 13.68
N GLN A 155 3.35 -6.88 14.47
CA GLN A 155 2.98 -8.19 13.90
C GLN A 155 1.70 -8.12 13.07
N ASN A 156 0.70 -7.36 13.52
CA ASN A 156 -0.54 -7.18 12.78
C ASN A 156 -0.30 -6.42 11.47
N GLN A 157 0.51 -5.36 11.49
CA GLN A 157 0.89 -4.61 10.29
C GLN A 157 1.58 -5.51 9.25
N GLN A 158 2.56 -6.33 9.69
CA GLN A 158 3.22 -7.29 8.80
C GLN A 158 2.26 -8.34 8.22
N LYS A 159 1.33 -8.87 9.02
CA LYS A 159 0.32 -9.83 8.54
C LYS A 159 -0.60 -9.20 7.51
N THR A 160 -1.06 -7.98 7.75
CA THR A 160 -1.91 -7.23 6.81
C THR A 160 -1.17 -6.95 5.51
N GLN A 161 0.09 -6.51 5.59
CA GLN A 161 0.93 -6.27 4.43
C GLN A 161 1.14 -7.53 3.59
N LYS A 162 1.50 -8.66 4.22
CA LYS A 162 1.66 -9.94 3.51
C LYS A 162 0.38 -10.38 2.79
N LYS A 163 -0.77 -10.29 3.45
CA LYS A 163 -2.06 -10.60 2.83
C LYS A 163 -2.36 -9.71 1.62
N PHE A 164 -2.04 -8.42 1.71
CA PHE A 164 -2.23 -7.49 0.61
C PHE A 164 -1.28 -7.80 -0.57
N GLU A 165 -0.03 -8.13 -0.29
CA GLU A 165 0.95 -8.54 -1.32
C GLU A 165 0.55 -9.86 -2.00
N GLU A 166 0.09 -10.86 -1.24
CA GLU A 166 -0.44 -12.12 -1.76
C GLU A 166 -1.65 -11.90 -2.67
N GLN A 167 -2.58 -11.02 -2.27
CA GLN A 167 -3.74 -10.68 -3.10
C GLN A 167 -3.34 -9.99 -4.41
N GLN A 168 -2.40 -9.05 -4.37
CA GLN A 168 -1.89 -8.40 -5.57
C GLN A 168 -1.17 -9.38 -6.51
N LEU A 169 -0.41 -10.32 -5.96
CA LEU A 169 0.26 -11.35 -6.74
C LEU A 169 -0.77 -12.25 -7.43
N HIS A 170 -1.77 -12.73 -6.68
CA HIS A 170 -2.84 -13.56 -7.24
C HIS A 170 -3.63 -12.84 -8.34
N GLN A 171 -3.91 -11.54 -8.18
CA GLN A 171 -4.55 -10.74 -9.23
C GLN A 171 -3.69 -10.63 -10.48
N LYS A 172 -2.38 -10.39 -10.34
CA LYS A 172 -1.44 -10.34 -11.47
C LYS A 172 -1.33 -11.69 -12.18
N GLU A 173 -1.32 -12.79 -11.46
CA GLU A 173 -1.29 -14.14 -12.03
C GLU A 173 -2.57 -14.44 -12.81
N ASN A 174 -3.74 -14.15 -12.22
CA ASN A 174 -5.03 -14.31 -12.90
C ASN A 174 -5.13 -13.44 -14.16
N GLN A 175 -4.57 -12.23 -14.14
CA GLN A 175 -4.51 -11.36 -15.31
C GLN A 175 -3.61 -11.95 -16.40
N LYS A 176 -2.40 -12.40 -16.05
CA LYS A 176 -1.49 -13.08 -16.98
C LYS A 176 -2.11 -14.34 -17.58
N GLU A 177 -2.86 -15.11 -16.79
CA GLU A 177 -3.55 -16.31 -17.28
C GLU A 177 -4.67 -15.94 -18.27
N LYS A 178 -5.45 -14.89 -17.99
CA LYS A 178 -6.47 -14.38 -18.91
C LYS A 178 -5.86 -13.86 -20.20
N GLU A 179 -4.76 -13.11 -20.12
CA GLU A 179 -4.02 -12.62 -21.29
C GLU A 179 -3.46 -13.78 -22.12
N LYS A 180 -2.85 -14.78 -21.48
CA LYS A 180 -2.37 -15.99 -22.16
C LYS A 180 -3.50 -16.77 -22.84
N LYS A 181 -4.65 -16.95 -22.17
CA LYS A 181 -5.84 -17.58 -22.77
C LYS A 181 -6.39 -16.77 -23.95
N SER A 182 -6.44 -15.45 -23.83
CA SER A 182 -6.87 -14.57 -24.93
C SER A 182 -5.90 -14.64 -26.11
N GLN A 183 -4.59 -14.71 -25.86
CA GLN A 183 -3.58 -14.81 -26.90
C GLN A 183 -3.68 -16.16 -27.62
N ILE A 184 -3.80 -17.27 -26.88
CA ILE A 184 -4.06 -18.60 -27.46
C ILE A 184 -5.32 -18.59 -28.32
N ASN A 185 -6.42 -18.01 -27.83
CA ASN A 185 -7.66 -17.91 -28.61
C ASN A 185 -7.47 -17.10 -29.89
N ASN A 186 -6.75 -15.99 -29.86
CA ASN A 186 -6.44 -15.18 -31.04
C ASN A 186 -5.56 -15.95 -32.03
N ASP A 187 -4.51 -16.65 -31.55
CA ASP A 187 -3.62 -17.46 -32.39
C ASP A 187 -4.40 -18.58 -33.10
N ILE A 188 -5.36 -19.21 -32.41
CA ILE A 188 -6.23 -20.25 -32.99
C ILE A 188 -7.16 -19.66 -34.05
N GLN A 189 -7.75 -18.50 -33.80
CA GLN A 189 -8.57 -17.78 -34.79
C GLN A 189 -7.77 -17.45 -36.06
N ASP A 190 -6.53 -16.97 -35.91
CA ASP A 190 -5.64 -16.65 -37.02
C ASP A 190 -5.24 -17.91 -37.80
N GLN A 191 -4.93 -19.02 -37.13
CA GLN A 191 -4.65 -20.30 -37.79
C GLN A 191 -5.84 -20.81 -38.60
N ILE A 192 -7.05 -20.74 -38.04
CA ILE A 192 -8.27 -21.15 -38.72
C ILE A 192 -8.51 -20.28 -39.95
N LYS A 193 -8.39 -18.95 -39.81
CA LYS A 193 -8.53 -18.00 -40.92
C LYS A 193 -7.53 -18.29 -42.04
N ASN A 194 -6.27 -18.56 -41.70
CA ASN A 194 -5.22 -18.83 -42.69
C ASN A 194 -5.44 -20.17 -43.44
N LYS A 195 -5.94 -21.21 -42.75
CA LYS A 195 -6.09 -22.54 -43.34
C LYS A 195 -7.39 -22.72 -44.12
N TYR A 196 -8.49 -22.10 -43.69
CA TYR A 196 -9.83 -22.34 -44.22
C TYR A 196 -10.51 -21.11 -44.83
N GLY A 197 -9.87 -19.94 -44.79
CA GLY A 197 -10.39 -18.68 -45.37
C GLY A 197 -11.44 -17.98 -44.50
N GLU A 198 -11.98 -16.87 -45.02
CA GLU A 198 -13.00 -16.06 -44.33
C GLU A 198 -14.41 -16.65 -44.49
N ASN A 199 -14.72 -17.72 -43.74
CA ASN A 199 -16.08 -18.23 -43.61
C ASN A 199 -16.62 -18.01 -42.18
N PRO A 200 -17.78 -17.34 -42.00
CA PRO A 200 -18.37 -17.04 -40.68
C PRO A 200 -18.60 -18.26 -39.78
N ILE A 201 -18.73 -19.46 -40.36
CA ILE A 201 -18.97 -20.73 -39.64
C ILE A 201 -17.82 -21.05 -38.68
N TYR A 202 -16.58 -20.70 -39.06
CA TYR A 202 -15.37 -20.99 -38.30
C TYR A 202 -15.21 -20.14 -37.02
N ASN A 203 -15.95 -19.03 -36.92
CA ASN A 203 -15.95 -18.15 -35.75
C ASN A 203 -17.11 -18.49 -34.77
N THR A 204 -17.79 -19.61 -34.95
CA THR A 204 -18.85 -20.04 -34.03
C THR A 204 -18.27 -20.69 -32.77
N PRO A 205 -18.90 -20.53 -31.58
CA PRO A 205 -18.42 -21.16 -30.34
C PRO A 205 -18.23 -22.68 -30.43
N LEU A 206 -19.04 -23.37 -31.25
CA LEU A 206 -18.89 -24.82 -31.47
C LEU A 206 -17.60 -25.15 -32.22
N PHE A 207 -17.31 -24.47 -33.33
CA PHE A 207 -16.08 -24.71 -34.10
C PHE A 207 -14.83 -24.21 -33.36
N GLN A 208 -14.91 -23.10 -32.64
CA GLN A 208 -13.85 -22.65 -31.74
C GLN A 208 -13.50 -23.70 -30.67
N ASN A 209 -14.52 -24.26 -30.01
CA ASN A 209 -14.32 -25.33 -29.04
C ASN A 209 -13.81 -26.63 -29.70
N LEU A 210 -14.23 -26.93 -30.94
CA LEU A 210 -13.69 -28.05 -31.72
C LEU A 210 -12.19 -27.90 -31.98
N PHE A 211 -11.73 -26.76 -32.47
CA PHE A 211 -10.30 -26.55 -32.74
C PHE A 211 -9.47 -26.42 -31.46
N ASN A 212 -9.99 -25.78 -30.42
CA ASN A 212 -9.34 -25.71 -29.10
C ASN A 212 -9.16 -27.10 -28.48
N THR A 213 -10.16 -27.98 -28.65
CA THR A 213 -10.06 -29.37 -28.20
C THR A 213 -9.17 -30.18 -29.14
N ALA A 214 -9.20 -29.93 -30.45
CA ALA A 214 -8.35 -30.59 -31.44
C ALA A 214 -6.85 -30.32 -31.22
N ASN A 215 -6.49 -29.11 -30.79
CA ASN A 215 -5.12 -28.78 -30.36
C ASN A 215 -4.69 -29.49 -29.07
N ASN A 216 -5.64 -30.05 -28.32
CA ASN A 216 -5.41 -30.93 -27.17
C ASN A 216 -5.79 -32.39 -27.47
N MET A 217 -6.19 -32.72 -28.71
CA MET A 217 -6.48 -34.07 -29.18
C MET A 217 -5.23 -34.67 -29.82
N ASP A 218 -5.25 -35.99 -29.97
CA ASP A 218 -4.29 -36.70 -30.80
C ASP A 218 -4.28 -36.14 -32.23
N SER A 219 -3.09 -35.79 -32.71
CA SER A 219 -2.81 -35.18 -34.02
C SER A 219 -3.48 -35.90 -35.20
N GLN A 220 -3.61 -37.24 -35.13
CA GLN A 220 -4.27 -38.04 -36.17
C GLN A 220 -5.78 -37.77 -36.26
N LYS A 221 -6.48 -37.64 -35.14
CA LYS A 221 -7.93 -37.39 -35.12
C LYS A 221 -8.28 -35.99 -35.65
N ALA A 222 -7.42 -35.01 -35.36
CA ALA A 222 -7.56 -33.65 -35.88
C ALA A 222 -7.36 -33.60 -37.41
N GLU A 223 -6.42 -34.41 -37.93
CA GLU A 223 -6.17 -34.54 -39.36
C GLU A 223 -7.32 -35.26 -40.08
N GLU A 224 -7.84 -36.36 -39.51
CA GLU A 224 -9.00 -37.09 -40.05
C GLU A 224 -10.26 -36.22 -40.13
N LEU A 225 -10.53 -35.40 -39.11
CA LEU A 225 -11.62 -34.42 -39.14
C LEU A 225 -11.44 -33.39 -40.25
N GLY A 226 -10.23 -32.86 -40.39
CA GLY A 226 -9.91 -31.83 -41.39
C GLY A 226 -9.92 -32.34 -42.82
N GLN A 227 -9.76 -33.65 -43.03
CA GLN A 227 -9.81 -34.31 -44.34
C GLN A 227 -11.18 -34.95 -44.64
N ASN A 228 -12.14 -34.89 -43.70
CA ASN A 228 -13.42 -35.56 -43.86
C ASN A 228 -14.25 -34.88 -44.97
N PRO A 229 -14.53 -35.57 -46.09
CA PRO A 229 -15.20 -34.97 -47.24
C PRO A 229 -16.64 -34.54 -46.94
N LEU A 230 -17.33 -35.24 -46.03
CA LEU A 230 -18.69 -34.89 -45.61
C LEU A 230 -18.69 -33.56 -44.85
N LEU A 231 -17.71 -33.36 -43.98
CA LEU A 231 -17.55 -32.11 -43.25
C LEU A 231 -17.13 -30.97 -44.16
N MET A 232 -16.20 -31.20 -45.08
CA MET A 232 -15.78 -30.19 -46.05
C MET A 232 -16.92 -29.74 -46.97
N ASN A 233 -17.76 -30.67 -47.42
CA ASN A 233 -18.95 -30.34 -48.21
C ASN A 233 -19.98 -29.57 -47.39
N ALA A 234 -20.22 -29.99 -46.15
CA ALA A 234 -21.14 -29.30 -45.25
C ALA A 234 -20.66 -27.89 -44.87
N LEU A 235 -19.34 -27.69 -44.70
CA LEU A 235 -18.74 -26.37 -44.43
C LEU A 235 -18.88 -25.39 -45.61
N ASN A 236 -19.00 -25.90 -46.83
CA ASN A 236 -19.28 -25.12 -48.02
C ASN A 236 -20.77 -24.78 -48.21
N ASP A 237 -21.66 -25.35 -47.38
CA ASP A 237 -23.10 -25.02 -47.37
C ASP A 237 -23.41 -23.88 -46.37
N PRO A 238 -23.89 -22.72 -46.84
CA PRO A 238 -24.30 -21.62 -45.98
C PRO A 238 -25.45 -21.97 -45.00
N GLU A 239 -26.32 -22.92 -45.35
CA GLU A 239 -27.40 -23.35 -44.45
C GLU A 239 -26.87 -24.19 -43.29
N PHE A 240 -25.97 -25.13 -43.55
CA PHE A 240 -25.29 -25.91 -42.52
C PHE A 240 -24.66 -25.01 -41.46
N GLY A 241 -24.03 -23.92 -41.89
CA GLY A 241 -23.47 -22.90 -41.01
C GLY A 241 -24.45 -22.26 -40.04
N LYS A 242 -25.64 -21.89 -40.52
CA LYS A 242 -26.71 -21.31 -39.70
C LYS A 242 -27.23 -22.33 -38.69
N LYS A 243 -27.46 -23.57 -39.14
CA LYS A 243 -27.94 -24.67 -38.30
C LYS A 243 -26.94 -24.97 -37.18
N ILE A 244 -25.65 -25.06 -37.51
CA ILE A 244 -24.57 -25.23 -36.53
C ILE A 244 -24.51 -24.06 -35.54
N ALA A 245 -24.59 -22.82 -36.02
CA ALA A 245 -24.55 -21.66 -35.13
C ALA A 245 -25.73 -21.61 -34.14
N GLU A 246 -26.91 -22.10 -34.54
CA GLU A 246 -28.07 -22.25 -33.66
C GLU A 246 -27.83 -23.35 -32.61
N VAL A 247 -27.35 -24.52 -33.03
CA VAL A 247 -27.01 -25.64 -32.11
C VAL A 247 -25.87 -25.28 -31.15
N ALA A 248 -24.91 -24.47 -31.60
CA ALA A 248 -23.80 -23.99 -30.77
C ALA A 248 -24.28 -23.10 -29.62
N LYS A 249 -25.34 -22.31 -29.83
CA LYS A 249 -25.95 -21.45 -28.81
C LYS A 249 -26.91 -22.21 -27.91
N ASP A 250 -27.65 -23.16 -28.48
CA ASP A 250 -28.58 -24.04 -27.75
C ASP A 250 -28.45 -25.49 -28.25
N PRO A 251 -27.78 -26.37 -27.49
CA PRO A 251 -27.62 -27.78 -27.87
C PRO A 251 -28.93 -28.52 -28.14
N LYS A 252 -30.06 -28.06 -27.55
CA LYS A 252 -31.38 -28.68 -27.79
C LYS A 252 -31.93 -28.37 -29.17
N ALA A 253 -31.44 -27.33 -29.84
CA ALA A 253 -31.84 -26.97 -31.21
C ALA A 253 -31.45 -28.06 -32.23
N ALA A 254 -30.50 -28.94 -31.91
CA ALA A 254 -30.12 -30.05 -32.79
C ALA A 254 -31.31 -30.94 -33.16
N ALA A 255 -32.27 -31.12 -32.23
CA ALA A 255 -33.47 -31.90 -32.48
C ALA A 255 -34.36 -31.32 -33.59
N LYS A 256 -34.31 -30.00 -33.83
CA LYS A 256 -35.07 -29.34 -34.90
C LYS A 256 -34.59 -29.76 -36.29
N TYR A 257 -33.32 -30.16 -36.41
CA TYR A 257 -32.69 -30.57 -37.65
C TYR A 257 -32.55 -32.09 -37.78
N ALA A 258 -33.18 -32.86 -36.89
CA ALA A 258 -33.14 -34.33 -36.96
C ALA A 258 -33.70 -34.89 -38.28
N GLY A 259 -34.58 -34.13 -38.94
CA GLY A 259 -35.14 -34.47 -40.26
C GLY A 259 -34.24 -34.10 -41.45
N ASP A 260 -33.10 -33.46 -41.23
CA ASP A 260 -32.10 -33.11 -42.26
C ASP A 260 -30.96 -34.14 -42.22
N PRO A 261 -30.93 -35.11 -43.16
CA PRO A 261 -29.96 -36.20 -43.13
C PRO A 261 -28.53 -35.74 -43.40
N GLU A 262 -28.35 -34.65 -44.16
CA GLU A 262 -27.02 -34.12 -44.49
C GLU A 262 -26.43 -33.40 -43.27
N PHE A 263 -27.25 -32.57 -42.61
CA PHE A 263 -26.87 -31.93 -41.35
C PHE A 263 -26.52 -32.97 -40.28
N MET A 264 -27.39 -33.98 -40.07
CA MET A 264 -27.17 -34.98 -39.03
C MET A 264 -25.95 -35.88 -39.30
N LYS A 265 -25.67 -36.20 -40.56
CA LYS A 265 -24.44 -36.94 -40.93
C LYS A 265 -23.19 -36.12 -40.62
N ALA A 266 -23.12 -34.87 -41.05
CA ALA A 266 -21.97 -34.00 -40.80
C ALA A 266 -21.82 -33.66 -39.31
N PHE A 267 -22.90 -33.31 -38.63
CA PHE A 267 -22.91 -33.03 -37.19
C PHE A 267 -22.52 -34.26 -36.36
N GLY A 268 -22.94 -35.46 -36.77
CA GLY A 268 -22.52 -36.72 -36.14
C GLY A 268 -21.01 -36.98 -36.23
N GLN A 269 -20.36 -36.61 -37.35
CA GLN A 269 -18.90 -36.71 -37.49
C GLN A 269 -18.17 -35.75 -36.55
N ILE A 270 -18.69 -34.52 -36.39
CA ILE A 270 -18.15 -33.54 -35.42
C ILE A 270 -18.21 -34.12 -34.01
N LEU A 271 -19.39 -34.61 -33.59
CA LEU A 271 -19.57 -35.19 -32.25
C LEU A 271 -18.75 -36.47 -32.02
N GLY A 272 -18.58 -37.29 -33.06
CA GLY A 272 -17.82 -38.54 -32.99
C GLY A 272 -16.35 -38.31 -32.68
N ALA A 273 -15.78 -37.18 -33.09
CA ALA A 273 -14.39 -36.87 -32.82
C ALA A 273 -14.10 -36.47 -31.37
N PHE A 274 -15.11 -36.00 -30.62
CA PHE A 274 -14.99 -35.66 -29.19
C PHE A 274 -15.24 -36.84 -28.23
N LYS A 275 -15.49 -38.04 -28.75
CA LYS A 275 -15.58 -39.28 -27.97
C LYS A 275 -14.22 -39.98 -27.87
#